data_AF-A0A4Z0E8U5-F1
#
_entry.id   AF-A0A4Z0E8U5-F1
#
_cell.length_a   1.000
_cell.length_b   1.000
_cell.length_c   1.000
_cell.angle_alpha   90.00
_cell.angle_beta   90.00
_cell.angle_gamma   90.00
#
_symmetry.space_group_name_H-M   'P 1'
#
loop_
_entity.id
_entity.type
_entity.pdbx_description
1 polymer ?
#
loop_
_entity_poly.entity_id
_entity_poly.type
_entity_poly.pdbx_seq_one_letter_code
_entity_poly.pdbx_strand_id
1 'polypeptide(L)'
;MRIGFVLVSSVLLLPSGAYAFEAHADAAAFAVAARHHVGERFTLDHCHLVQATDDEITCIGLLPEDAAGNVRLAGKLLIRVAAAETRGRTRALALCAGGALDEACEVSVAGEVFDASPSFGLGEAHLMGLREATICWPD
;
A
#
# COMPACT_ATOMS: atom_id res chain seq x y z
N MET A 1 5.08 57.26 -35.52
CA MET A 1 6.10 56.23 -35.19
C MET A 1 6.33 56.24 -33.69
N ARG A 2 5.75 55.28 -32.95
CA ARG A 2 6.18 54.85 -31.62
C ARG A 2 5.75 53.38 -31.47
N ILE A 3 6.75 52.51 -31.44
CA ILE A 3 6.66 51.06 -31.26
C ILE A 3 6.68 50.80 -29.75
N GLY A 4 5.85 49.87 -29.26
CA GLY A 4 5.76 49.56 -27.83
C GLY A 4 5.16 48.19 -27.53
N PHE A 5 5.90 47.16 -27.94
CA PHE A 5 5.96 45.77 -27.45
C PHE A 5 4.91 45.31 -26.41
N VAL A 6 3.96 44.46 -26.84
CA VAL A 6 3.09 43.67 -25.95
C VAL A 6 3.86 42.39 -25.58
N LEU A 7 4.38 42.32 -24.35
CA LEU A 7 4.90 41.08 -23.77
C LEU A 7 3.71 40.21 -23.34
N VAL A 8 3.34 39.26 -24.20
CA VAL A 8 2.45 38.15 -23.83
C VAL A 8 3.29 37.16 -23.02
N SER A 9 3.25 37.29 -21.71
CA SER A 9 3.87 36.34 -20.79
C SER A 9 3.08 35.03 -20.83
N SER A 10 3.53 34.08 -21.65
CA SER A 10 3.10 32.69 -21.61
C SER A 10 3.47 32.09 -20.26
N VAL A 11 2.50 32.03 -19.34
CA VAL A 11 2.61 31.25 -18.12
C VAL A 11 2.66 29.78 -18.53
N LEU A 12 3.88 29.24 -18.64
CA LEU A 12 4.12 27.80 -18.69
C LEU A 12 3.73 27.24 -17.33
N LEU A 13 2.47 26.81 -17.22
CA LEU A 13 2.02 25.85 -16.22
C LEU A 13 2.73 24.52 -16.54
N LEU A 14 3.98 24.40 -16.11
CA LEU A 14 4.60 23.10 -15.92
C LEU A 14 3.77 22.40 -14.84
N PRO A 15 3.13 21.25 -15.14
CA PRO A 15 2.62 20.41 -14.07
C PRO A 15 3.87 19.93 -13.35
N SER A 16 4.17 20.55 -12.21
CA SER A 16 5.02 19.94 -11.20
C SER A 16 4.30 18.67 -10.80
N GLY A 17 4.55 17.59 -11.55
CA GLY A 17 4.29 16.24 -11.11
C GLY A 17 4.98 16.14 -9.77
N ALA A 18 4.19 16.20 -8.70
CA ALA A 18 4.64 15.85 -7.39
C ALA A 18 4.99 14.37 -7.49
N TYR A 19 6.25 14.09 -7.82
CA TYR A 19 6.88 12.85 -7.42
C TYR A 19 6.91 12.90 -5.90
N ALA A 20 5.77 12.59 -5.28
CA ALA A 20 5.73 12.26 -3.87
C ALA A 20 6.69 11.09 -3.74
N PHE A 21 7.82 11.34 -3.09
CA PHE A 21 8.79 10.31 -2.77
C PHE A 21 8.02 9.26 -1.96
N GLU A 22 7.69 8.12 -2.57
CA GLU A 22 6.96 7.06 -1.90
C GLU A 22 7.93 6.44 -0.91
N ALA A 23 7.65 6.60 0.38
CA ALA A 23 8.52 6.08 1.42
C ALA A 23 8.41 4.56 1.42
N HIS A 24 9.54 3.88 1.52
CA HIS A 24 9.59 2.42 1.61
C HIS A 24 9.63 2.00 3.08
N ALA A 25 8.91 0.94 3.41
CA ALA A 25 8.95 0.33 4.74
C ALA A 25 8.73 -1.17 4.66
N ASP A 26 9.38 -1.91 5.56
CA ASP A 26 9.08 -3.31 5.79
C ASP A 26 7.67 -3.46 6.41
N ALA A 27 6.85 -4.37 5.89
CA ALA A 27 5.47 -4.55 6.33
C ALA A 27 5.35 -4.91 7.82
N ALA A 28 6.32 -5.64 8.39
CA ALA A 28 6.30 -6.01 9.79
C ALA A 28 6.59 -4.82 10.71
N ALA A 29 7.60 -4.02 10.38
CA ALA A 29 7.89 -2.78 11.10
C ALA A 29 6.76 -1.75 10.94
N PHE A 30 6.22 -1.64 9.72
CA PHE A 30 5.17 -0.67 9.41
C PHE A 30 3.88 -0.96 10.15
N ALA A 31 3.45 -2.21 10.26
CA ALA A 31 2.19 -2.57 10.90
C ALA A 31 2.07 -2.05 12.35
N VAL A 32 3.19 -1.89 13.06
CA VAL A 32 3.22 -1.35 14.43
C VAL A 32 3.11 0.19 14.46
N ALA A 33 3.65 0.87 13.44
CA ALA A 33 3.71 2.32 13.36
C ALA A 33 2.63 2.96 12.48
N ALA A 34 1.88 2.16 11.70
CA ALA A 34 1.00 2.59 10.62
C ALA A 34 0.04 3.73 11.00
N ARG A 35 -0.49 3.74 12.24
CA ARG A 35 -1.38 4.79 12.74
C ARG A 35 -0.78 6.20 12.68
N HIS A 36 0.55 6.32 12.74
CA HIS A 36 1.24 7.60 12.71
C HIS A 36 1.42 8.15 11.29
N HIS A 37 1.06 7.36 10.27
CA HIS A 37 1.28 7.67 8.86
C HIS A 37 -0.03 7.83 8.08
N VAL A 38 -1.19 7.98 8.74
CA VAL A 38 -2.48 8.14 8.06
C VAL A 38 -2.45 9.32 7.09
N GLY A 39 -2.84 9.06 5.84
CA GLY A 39 -2.82 10.04 4.74
C GLY A 39 -1.49 10.12 3.99
N GLU A 40 -0.45 9.43 4.46
CA GLU A 40 0.84 9.33 3.75
C GLU A 40 0.82 8.17 2.75
N ARG A 41 1.69 8.24 1.74
CA ARG A 41 1.87 7.17 0.75
C ARG A 41 3.14 6.36 1.04
N PHE A 42 3.00 5.05 1.05
CA PHE A 42 4.08 4.10 1.31
C PHE A 42 4.06 2.95 0.30
N THR A 43 5.26 2.45 0.02
CA THR A 43 5.48 1.12 -0.54
C THR A 43 5.90 0.19 0.60
N LEU A 44 5.05 -0.78 0.89
CA LEU A 44 5.32 -1.79 1.90
C LEU A 44 5.94 -3.02 1.27
N ASP A 45 7.19 -3.29 1.62
CA ASP A 45 7.93 -4.46 1.17
C ASP A 45 7.67 -5.65 2.10
N HIS A 46 7.89 -6.88 1.61
CA HIS A 46 7.70 -8.13 2.37
C HIS A 46 6.29 -8.32 2.94
N CYS A 47 5.28 -7.91 2.16
CA CYS A 47 3.88 -8.12 2.49
C CYS A 47 3.45 -9.51 2.04
N HIS A 48 3.02 -10.37 2.97
CA HIS A 48 2.39 -11.65 2.62
C HIS A 48 0.88 -11.49 2.49
N LEU A 49 0.35 -11.76 1.31
CA LEU A 49 -1.10 -11.79 1.08
C LEU A 49 -1.67 -13.10 1.63
N VAL A 50 -2.60 -13.03 2.58
CA VAL A 50 -3.15 -14.23 3.25
C VAL A 50 -4.65 -14.42 3.06
N GLN A 51 -5.35 -13.37 2.64
CA GLN A 51 -6.76 -13.44 2.33
C GLN A 51 -7.04 -12.45 1.20
N ALA A 52 -7.81 -12.87 0.21
CA ALA A 52 -8.27 -12.01 -0.86
C ALA A 52 -9.76 -12.27 -1.08
N THR A 53 -10.53 -11.19 -1.19
CA THR A 53 -11.92 -11.17 -1.61
C THR A 53 -12.06 -10.17 -2.77
N ASP A 54 -13.28 -10.02 -3.29
CA ASP A 54 -13.54 -9.04 -4.34
C ASP A 54 -13.32 -7.59 -3.85
N ASP A 55 -13.52 -7.34 -2.56
CA ASP A 55 -13.51 -6.00 -1.95
C ASP A 55 -12.21 -5.68 -1.19
N GLU A 56 -11.52 -6.70 -0.66
CA GLU A 56 -10.37 -6.50 0.21
C GLU A 56 -9.33 -7.61 0.13
N ILE A 57 -8.08 -7.26 0.36
CA ILE A 57 -6.96 -8.19 0.51
C ILE A 57 -6.33 -7.94 1.87
N THR A 58 -6.01 -8.99 2.62
CA THR A 58 -5.26 -8.89 3.89
C THR A 58 -3.80 -9.14 3.62
N CYS A 59 -2.99 -8.13 3.93
CA CYS A 59 -1.55 -8.21 4.02
C CYS A 59 -1.16 -8.50 5.47
N ILE A 60 -0.14 -9.33 5.66
CA ILE A 60 0.52 -9.46 6.95
C ILE A 60 2.01 -9.18 6.83
N GLY A 61 2.55 -8.51 7.84
CA GLY A 61 3.98 -8.43 8.07
C GLY A 61 4.42 -9.57 8.99
N LEU A 62 5.49 -10.27 8.62
CA LEU A 62 6.07 -11.36 9.40
C LEU A 62 7.37 -10.90 10.05
N LEU A 63 7.56 -11.24 11.33
CA LEU A 63 8.84 -11.05 12.00
C LEU A 63 9.85 -12.08 11.46
N PRO A 64 11.15 -11.75 11.49
CA PRO A 64 12.20 -12.71 11.17
C PRO A 64 12.05 -14.01 11.98
N GLU A 65 12.45 -15.11 11.36
CA GLU A 65 12.47 -16.43 12.00
C GLU A 65 13.29 -16.38 13.31
N ASP A 66 12.72 -16.87 14.39
CA ASP A 66 13.43 -16.96 15.67
C ASP A 66 14.38 -18.16 15.74
N ALA A 67 15.20 -18.21 16.79
CA ALA A 67 16.19 -19.29 16.97
C ALA A 67 15.59 -20.71 17.04
N ALA A 68 14.27 -20.83 17.19
CA ALA A 68 13.55 -22.10 17.20
C ALA A 68 12.85 -22.41 15.86
N GLY A 69 13.11 -21.62 14.81
CA GLY A 69 12.55 -21.83 13.48
C GLY A 69 11.11 -21.31 13.32
N ASN A 70 10.62 -20.48 14.24
CA ASN A 70 9.24 -20.01 14.20
C ASN A 70 9.14 -18.61 13.61
N VAL A 71 8.23 -18.45 12.66
CA VAL A 71 7.82 -17.15 12.11
C VAL A 71 6.57 -16.66 12.82
N ARG A 72 6.56 -15.39 13.21
CA ARG A 72 5.45 -14.77 13.95
C ARG A 72 4.87 -13.58 13.19
N LEU A 73 3.56 -13.41 13.31
CA LEU A 73 2.86 -12.24 12.81
C LEU A 73 3.28 -10.98 13.58
N ALA A 74 3.74 -9.95 12.87
CA ALA A 74 3.97 -8.63 13.43
C ALA A 74 2.68 -7.80 13.46
N GLY A 75 1.87 -7.90 12.41
CA GLY A 75 0.59 -7.22 12.33
C GLY A 75 -0.13 -7.48 11.00
N LYS A 76 -1.39 -7.06 10.94
CA LYS A 76 -2.26 -7.19 9.76
C LYS A 76 -2.60 -5.82 9.21
N LEU A 77 -2.61 -5.71 7.89
CA LEU A 77 -2.96 -4.50 7.15
C LEU A 77 -4.03 -4.83 6.11
N LEU A 78 -5.06 -3.99 6.06
CA LEU A 78 -6.12 -4.11 5.07
C LEU A 78 -5.72 -3.43 3.77
N ILE A 79 -5.72 -4.14 2.65
CA ILE A 79 -5.36 -3.62 1.35
C ILE A 79 -6.63 -3.46 0.51
N ARG A 80 -6.95 -2.21 0.18
CA ARG A 80 -8.00 -1.84 -0.76
C ARG A 80 -7.35 -1.41 -2.07
N VAL A 81 -7.35 -2.32 -3.03
CA VAL A 81 -6.74 -2.10 -4.35
C VAL A 81 -7.49 -1.02 -5.13
N ALA A 82 -6.76 -0.23 -5.90
CA ALA A 82 -7.36 0.71 -6.85
C ALA A 82 -8.17 -0.06 -7.90
N ALA A 83 -9.24 0.54 -8.44
CA ALA A 83 -10.09 -0.10 -9.45
C ALA A 83 -9.30 -0.56 -10.70
N ALA A 84 -8.23 0.18 -11.05
CA ALA A 84 -7.34 -0.17 -12.15
C ALA A 84 -6.50 -1.43 -11.89
N GLU A 85 -6.27 -1.81 -10.63
CA GLU A 85 -5.43 -2.94 -10.23
C GLU A 85 -6.20 -4.28 -10.23
N THR A 86 -7.01 -4.48 -11.27
CA THR A 86 -7.81 -5.70 -11.42
C THR A 86 -6.92 -6.93 -11.60
N ARG A 87 -5.79 -6.80 -12.31
CA ARG A 87 -4.88 -7.93 -12.59
C ARG A 87 -4.19 -8.43 -11.33
N GLY A 88 -3.60 -7.54 -10.52
CA GLY A 88 -2.98 -7.91 -9.25
C GLY A 88 -3.98 -8.56 -8.30
N ARG A 89 -5.19 -8.01 -8.19
CA ARG A 89 -6.27 -8.62 -7.38
C ARG A 89 -6.63 -10.03 -7.85
N THR A 90 -6.86 -10.23 -9.16
CA THR A 90 -7.17 -11.56 -9.70
C THR A 90 -6.06 -12.57 -9.42
N ARG A 91 -4.79 -12.15 -9.52
CA ARG A 91 -3.65 -13.02 -9.18
C ARG A 91 -3.63 -13.35 -7.68
N ALA A 92 -3.85 -12.37 -6.81
CA ALA A 92 -3.94 -12.58 -5.36
C ALA A 92 -5.07 -13.55 -4.98
N LEU A 93 -6.25 -13.41 -5.60
CA LEU A 93 -7.37 -14.34 -5.43
C LEU A 93 -7.03 -15.77 -5.86
N ALA A 94 -6.25 -15.93 -6.93
CA ALA A 94 -5.91 -17.25 -7.45
C ALA A 94 -4.82 -17.96 -6.62
N LEU A 95 -3.85 -17.22 -6.09
CA LEU A 95 -2.67 -17.78 -5.45
C LEU A 95 -2.76 -17.78 -3.91
N CYS A 96 -3.37 -16.75 -3.34
CA CYS A 96 -3.24 -16.43 -1.92
C CYS A 96 -4.56 -16.54 -1.14
N ALA A 97 -5.65 -16.90 -1.82
CA ALA A 97 -6.92 -17.20 -1.17
C ALA A 97 -6.80 -18.52 -0.38
N GLY A 98 -6.57 -18.42 0.93
CA GLY A 98 -6.51 -19.59 1.80
C GLY A 98 -5.56 -19.49 2.98
N GLY A 99 -4.86 -18.37 3.16
CA GLY A 99 -3.92 -18.19 4.27
C GLY A 99 -2.58 -18.89 4.07
N ALA A 100 -2.22 -19.22 2.83
CA ALA A 100 -0.89 -19.71 2.50
C ALA A 100 0.17 -18.62 2.77
N LEU A 101 1.34 -19.02 3.23
CA LEU A 101 2.52 -18.17 3.46
C LEU A 101 3.65 -18.53 2.50
N ASP A 102 3.30 -18.95 1.28
CA ASP A 102 4.30 -19.24 0.28
C ASP A 102 4.98 -17.96 -0.23
N GLU A 103 6.18 -18.11 -0.76
CA GLU A 103 6.94 -17.01 -1.39
C GLU A 103 6.18 -16.44 -2.59
N ALA A 104 5.29 -17.23 -3.21
CA ALA A 104 4.46 -16.78 -4.32
C ALA A 104 3.42 -15.73 -3.90
N CYS A 105 3.14 -15.58 -2.61
CA CYS A 105 2.25 -14.59 -2.01
C CYS A 105 2.98 -13.45 -1.30
N GLU A 106 4.32 -13.45 -1.31
CA GLU A 106 5.13 -12.32 -0.85
C GLU A 106 5.24 -11.27 -1.97
N VAL A 107 4.83 -10.05 -1.66
CA VAL A 107 4.76 -8.93 -2.61
C VAL A 107 5.18 -7.62 -1.95
N SER A 108 5.40 -6.59 -2.76
CA SER A 108 5.34 -5.21 -2.28
C SER A 108 3.97 -4.60 -2.57
N VAL A 109 3.48 -3.71 -1.71
CA VAL A 109 2.19 -3.01 -1.90
C VAL A 109 2.38 -1.51 -1.74
N ALA A 110 2.09 -0.75 -2.79
CA ALA A 110 2.14 0.70 -2.78
C ALA A 110 0.74 1.29 -2.58
N GLY A 111 0.56 2.25 -1.67
CA GLY A 111 -0.76 2.83 -1.43
C GLY A 111 -0.75 3.95 -0.39
N GLU A 112 -1.91 4.54 -0.17
CA GLU A 112 -2.10 5.55 0.87
C GLU A 112 -2.59 4.91 2.17
N VAL A 113 -1.97 5.27 3.28
CA VAL A 113 -2.29 4.72 4.59
C VAL A 113 -3.62 5.28 5.08
N PHE A 114 -4.52 4.41 5.52
CA PHE A 114 -5.82 4.80 6.06
C PHE A 114 -6.22 3.99 7.29
N ASP A 115 -7.07 4.57 8.12
CA ASP A 115 -7.72 3.88 9.22
C ASP A 115 -8.97 3.14 8.70
N ALA A 116 -8.91 1.81 8.71
CA ALA A 116 -10.01 0.96 8.29
C ALA A 116 -11.01 0.68 9.42
N SER A 117 -10.64 0.96 10.67
CA SER A 117 -11.44 0.64 11.87
C SER A 117 -12.90 1.11 11.79
N PRO A 118 -13.20 2.34 11.30
CA PRO A 118 -14.59 2.80 11.21
C PRO A 118 -15.47 1.95 10.30
N SER A 119 -14.88 1.28 9.29
CA SER A 119 -15.63 0.40 8.37
C SER A 119 -16.16 -0.86 9.08
N PHE A 120 -15.62 -1.18 10.26
CA PHE A 120 -15.96 -2.35 11.06
C PHE A 120 -16.64 -1.98 12.38
N GLY A 121 -16.97 -0.71 12.61
CA GLY A 121 -17.54 -0.23 13.87
C GLY A 121 -16.57 -0.31 15.06
N LEU A 122 -15.27 -0.38 14.80
CA LEU A 122 -14.23 -0.36 15.82
C LEU A 122 -13.86 1.09 16.18
N GLY A 123 -13.20 1.28 17.32
CA GLY A 123 -12.58 2.57 17.65
C GLY A 123 -11.48 2.94 16.64
N GLU A 124 -11.00 4.19 16.68
CA GLU A 124 -9.93 4.65 15.76
C GLU A 124 -8.63 3.86 15.91
N ALA A 125 -7.91 3.70 14.79
CA ALA A 125 -6.56 3.13 14.70
C ALA A 125 -6.39 1.69 15.25
N HIS A 126 -7.47 0.90 15.26
CA HIS A 126 -7.43 -0.52 15.62
C HIS A 126 -7.12 -1.44 14.43
N LEU A 127 -7.43 -0.99 13.21
CA LEU A 127 -7.17 -1.69 11.95
C LEU A 127 -6.69 -0.69 10.92
N MET A 128 -5.43 -0.83 10.52
CA MET A 128 -4.78 0.03 9.53
C MET A 128 -4.78 -0.64 8.16
N GLY A 129 -4.65 0.16 7.11
CA GLY A 129 -4.60 -0.37 5.75
C GLY A 129 -3.96 0.57 4.74
N LEU A 130 -3.86 0.08 3.51
CA LEU A 130 -3.53 0.87 2.32
C LEU A 130 -4.75 0.95 1.39
N ARG A 131 -5.09 2.15 0.94
CA ARG A 131 -6.12 2.41 -0.07
C ARG A 131 -5.51 2.91 -1.36
N GLU A 132 -6.29 2.81 -2.44
CA GLU A 132 -5.80 3.05 -3.81
C GLU A 132 -4.52 2.24 -4.07
N ALA A 133 -4.51 1.01 -3.56
CA ALA A 133 -3.29 0.21 -3.48
C ALA A 133 -2.97 -0.47 -4.82
N THR A 134 -1.68 -0.59 -5.09
CA THR A 134 -1.11 -1.32 -6.24
C THR A 134 -0.26 -2.48 -5.71
N ILE A 135 -0.43 -3.67 -6.30
CA ILE A 135 0.32 -4.87 -5.89
C ILE A 135 1.51 -5.07 -6.84
N CYS A 136 2.72 -5.00 -6.30
CA CYS A 136 3.97 -5.20 -7.01
C CYS A 136 4.47 -6.62 -6.74
N TRP A 137 4.26 -7.52 -7.69
CA TRP A 137 4.75 -8.89 -7.61
C TRP A 137 6.25 -8.95 -7.91
N PRO A 138 7.01 -9.84 -7.24
CA PRO A 138 8.37 -10.17 -7.69
C PRO A 138 8.30 -10.81 -9.08
N ASP A 139 9.18 -10.38 -9.99
CA ASP A 139 9.27 -10.85 -11.38
C ASP A 139 9.67 -12.34 -11.49
#